data_AF-A0A1I5VWV3-F1
#
_entry.id   AF-A0A1I5VWV3-F1
#
_cell.length_a   1.000
_cell.length_b   1.000
_cell.length_c   1.000
_cell.angle_alpha   90.00
_cell.angle_beta   90.00
_cell.angle_gamma   90.00
#
_symmetry.space_group_name_H-M   'P 1'
#
loop_
_entity.id
_entity.type
_entity.pdbx_description
1 polymer ?
#
loop_
_entity_poly.entity_id
_entity_poly.type
_entity_poly.pdbx_seq_one_letter_code
_entity_poly.pdbx_strand_id
1 'polypeptide(L)'
;MGQYQGMRWFKADFQVQTPEDSKHWSDTDLRLGNPRRPKAGGVHDESEISSKAQAFLRRCHELKLQIIGITDHNFSGQTDLRDWFLTHLIEQNKSVAAELGREMIHILPGFEVDIGYHVLCLFEPAKKSSDLECVNKVLIQLGLPESQRFERGLPTPLRREDSPISLAKLLKIVQDDNDGIVIAIGIKSRCHVLLEE
;
A
#
# COMPACT_ATOMS: atom_id res chain seq x y z
N MET A 1 14.21 -26.61 19.30
CA MET A 1 14.44 -25.38 20.09
C MET A 1 15.31 -24.45 19.26
N GLY A 2 14.79 -23.29 18.85
CA GLY A 2 15.56 -22.32 18.06
C GLY A 2 16.58 -21.61 18.95
N GLN A 3 17.86 -21.73 18.61
CA GLN A 3 18.95 -21.05 19.29
C GLN A 3 18.84 -19.54 19.02
N TYR A 4 18.83 -18.72 20.07
CA TYR A 4 18.77 -17.26 19.97
C TYR A 4 19.90 -16.75 19.04
N GLN A 5 19.52 -16.14 17.91
CA GLN A 5 20.45 -15.67 16.88
C GLN A 5 20.99 -14.25 17.15
N GLY A 6 20.75 -13.69 18.34
CA GLY A 6 21.01 -12.29 18.64
C GLY A 6 19.96 -11.34 18.05
N MET A 7 20.20 -10.03 18.22
CA MET A 7 19.39 -8.98 17.60
C MET A 7 19.69 -8.90 16.10
N ARG A 8 18.64 -8.99 15.28
CA ARG A 8 18.71 -8.77 13.84
C ARG A 8 18.13 -7.41 13.52
N TRP A 9 18.84 -6.64 12.71
CA TRP A 9 18.42 -5.32 12.28
C TRP A 9 17.86 -5.41 10.86
N PHE A 10 16.71 -4.80 10.64
CA PHE A 10 16.06 -4.74 9.35
C PHE A 10 15.92 -3.29 8.92
N LYS A 11 16.26 -2.97 7.68
CA LYS A 11 15.96 -1.66 7.10
C LYS A 11 14.50 -1.65 6.64
N ALA A 12 13.71 -0.74 7.20
CA ALA A 12 12.28 -0.62 6.94
C ALA A 12 11.91 0.79 6.50
N ASP A 13 10.90 0.89 5.65
CA ASP A 13 10.17 2.14 5.39
C ASP A 13 8.67 1.86 5.49
N PHE A 14 7.97 2.54 6.40
CA PHE A 14 6.56 2.27 6.70
C PHE A 14 5.59 3.26 6.07
N GLN A 15 6.09 4.28 5.37
CA GLN A 15 5.26 5.26 4.68
C GLN A 15 5.63 5.32 3.20
N VAL A 16 5.25 4.26 2.48
CA VAL A 16 5.54 4.13 1.05
C VAL A 16 4.26 4.30 0.26
N GLN A 17 4.20 5.39 -0.50
CA GLN A 17 3.20 5.59 -1.56
C GLN A 17 3.67 4.85 -2.82
N THR A 18 2.73 4.43 -3.66
CA THR A 18 2.99 3.72 -4.91
C THR A 18 2.39 4.47 -6.10
N PRO A 19 2.65 4.03 -7.34
CA PRO A 19 1.95 4.52 -8.53
C PRO A 19 0.42 4.43 -8.49
N GLU A 20 -0.16 3.76 -7.48
CA GLU A 20 -1.58 3.80 -7.14
C GLU A 20 -2.07 5.25 -6.99
N ASP A 21 -1.29 6.13 -6.34
CA ASP A 21 -1.50 7.59 -6.30
C ASP A 21 -0.89 8.27 -7.54
N SER A 22 -1.33 7.82 -8.71
CA SER A 22 -0.80 8.22 -10.02
C SER A 22 -0.73 9.74 -10.20
N LYS A 23 -1.67 10.53 -9.65
CA LYS A 23 -1.69 12.00 -9.80
C LYS A 23 -0.47 12.68 -9.16
N HIS A 24 0.00 12.16 -8.03
CA HIS A 24 1.13 12.72 -7.27
C HIS A 24 2.44 11.97 -7.53
N TRP A 25 2.41 10.91 -8.34
CA TRP A 25 3.59 10.16 -8.74
C TRP A 25 4.45 10.95 -9.73
N SER A 26 5.73 11.17 -9.38
CA SER A 26 6.65 12.01 -10.16
C SER A 26 7.33 11.26 -11.31
N ASP A 27 7.57 9.96 -11.16
CA ASP A 27 8.18 9.12 -12.19
C ASP A 27 7.12 8.77 -13.25
N THR A 28 7.19 9.44 -14.40
CA THR A 28 6.24 9.27 -15.49
C THR A 28 6.23 7.87 -16.07
N ASP A 29 7.35 7.14 -16.00
CA ASP A 29 7.48 5.82 -16.60
C ASP A 29 6.79 4.75 -15.75
N LEU A 30 6.81 4.92 -14.42
CA LEU A 30 6.11 4.04 -13.48
C LEU A 30 4.64 4.42 -13.25
N ARG A 31 4.18 5.56 -13.77
CA ARG A 31 2.82 6.04 -13.59
C ARG A 31 1.79 5.07 -14.16
N LEU A 32 0.73 4.73 -13.41
CA LEU A 32 -0.31 3.82 -13.90
C LEU A 32 -1.23 4.53 -14.91
N GLY A 33 -1.55 3.82 -15.99
CA GLY A 33 -2.57 4.22 -16.96
C GLY A 33 -4.00 4.07 -16.40
N ASN A 34 -4.97 4.60 -17.15
CA ASN A 34 -6.39 4.39 -16.88
C ASN A 34 -7.12 4.15 -18.21
N PRO A 35 -7.62 2.92 -18.50
CA PRO A 35 -7.65 1.74 -17.61
C PRO A 35 -6.26 1.19 -17.29
N ARG A 36 -6.10 0.59 -16.10
CA ARG A 36 -4.82 0.01 -15.65
C ARG A 36 -4.44 -1.26 -16.39
N ARG A 37 -5.45 -2.06 -16.74
CA ARG A 37 -5.34 -3.26 -17.56
C ARG A 37 -6.12 -3.08 -18.85
N PRO A 38 -5.54 -2.44 -19.89
CA PRO A 38 -6.21 -2.27 -21.17
C PRO A 38 -6.55 -3.64 -21.79
N LYS A 39 -7.60 -3.70 -22.60
CA LYS A 39 -7.97 -4.95 -23.27
C LYS A 39 -7.20 -5.11 -24.58
N ALA A 40 -6.52 -6.24 -24.74
CA ALA A 40 -5.92 -6.69 -26.00
C ALA A 40 -6.63 -7.97 -26.45
N GLY A 41 -7.28 -7.96 -27.62
CA GLY A 41 -8.05 -9.11 -28.11
C GLY A 41 -9.22 -9.51 -27.20
N GLY A 42 -9.77 -8.57 -26.43
CA GLY A 42 -10.88 -8.81 -25.49
C GLY A 42 -10.48 -9.29 -24.09
N VAL A 43 -9.20 -9.59 -23.87
CA VAL A 43 -8.64 -10.02 -22.58
C VAL A 43 -7.90 -8.85 -21.94
N HIS A 44 -8.02 -8.70 -20.61
CA HIS A 44 -7.26 -7.70 -19.86
C HIS A 44 -5.77 -8.04 -19.89
N ASP A 45 -4.94 -7.08 -20.31
CA ASP A 45 -3.49 -7.19 -20.30
C ASP A 45 -2.93 -6.64 -18.98
N GLU A 46 -2.14 -7.46 -18.30
CA GLU A 46 -1.49 -7.16 -17.03
C GLU A 46 0.03 -6.95 -17.16
N SER A 47 0.57 -7.01 -18.38
CA SER A 47 2.00 -6.94 -18.65
C SER A 47 2.63 -5.63 -18.15
N GLU A 48 1.99 -4.50 -18.45
CA GLU A 48 2.50 -3.17 -18.09
C GLU A 48 2.51 -2.95 -16.57
N ILE A 49 1.39 -3.21 -15.89
CA ILE A 49 1.29 -3.05 -14.44
C ILE A 49 2.24 -4.00 -13.70
N SER A 50 2.41 -5.22 -14.21
CA SER A 50 3.36 -6.19 -13.65
C SER A 50 4.81 -5.76 -13.84
N SER A 51 5.17 -5.22 -15.01
CA SER A 51 6.51 -4.68 -15.28
C SER A 51 6.84 -3.50 -14.35
N LYS A 52 5.88 -2.60 -14.13
CA LYS A 52 6.03 -1.47 -13.18
C LYS A 52 6.19 -1.96 -11.74
N ALA A 53 5.45 -2.99 -11.33
CA ALA A 53 5.63 -3.62 -10.01
C ALA A 53 7.04 -4.24 -9.86
N GLN A 54 7.56 -4.90 -10.90
CA GLN A 54 8.93 -5.42 -10.87
C GLN A 54 9.96 -4.31 -10.73
N ALA A 55 9.84 -3.24 -11.52
CA ALA A 55 10.74 -2.09 -11.45
C ALA A 55 10.72 -1.44 -10.06
N PHE A 56 9.53 -1.27 -9.46
CA PHE A 56 9.38 -0.78 -8.10
C PHE A 56 10.10 -1.67 -7.08
N LEU A 57 9.91 -2.99 -7.14
CA LEU A 57 10.57 -3.94 -6.23
C LEU A 57 12.09 -3.95 -6.38
N ARG A 58 12.60 -3.85 -7.61
CA ARG A 58 14.05 -3.69 -7.86
C ARG A 58 14.58 -2.45 -7.18
N ARG A 59 13.87 -1.32 -7.30
CA ARG A 59 14.25 -0.09 -6.62
C ARG A 59 14.28 -0.24 -5.10
N CYS A 60 13.30 -0.93 -4.50
CA CYS A 60 13.33 -1.23 -3.07
C CYS A 60 14.55 -2.08 -2.67
N HIS A 61 14.92 -3.08 -3.49
CA HIS A 61 16.14 -3.87 -3.26
C HIS A 61 17.43 -3.06 -3.42
N GLU A 62 17.53 -2.15 -4.39
CA GLU A 62 18.66 -1.23 -4.55
C GLU A 62 18.86 -0.39 -3.29
N LEU A 63 17.75 0.11 -2.71
CA LEU A 63 17.73 0.84 -1.44
C LEU A 63 17.98 -0.03 -0.22
N LYS A 64 18.13 -1.34 -0.40
CA LYS A 64 18.35 -2.35 0.65
C LYS A 64 17.21 -2.40 1.66
N LEU A 65 15.98 -2.05 1.24
CA LEU A 65 14.80 -2.22 2.08
C LEU A 65 14.50 -3.71 2.22
N GLN A 66 14.19 -4.12 3.45
CA GLN A 66 13.80 -5.49 3.79
C GLN A 66 12.33 -5.56 4.19
N ILE A 67 11.77 -4.43 4.63
CA ILE A 67 10.38 -4.29 5.04
C ILE A 67 9.85 -2.99 4.43
N ILE A 68 8.67 -3.04 3.80
CA ILE A 68 7.98 -1.85 3.32
C ILE A 68 6.53 -1.86 3.81
N GLY A 69 6.04 -0.72 4.29
CA GLY A 69 4.64 -0.47 4.56
C GLY A 69 4.05 0.31 3.40
N ILE A 70 3.17 -0.33 2.64
CA ILE A 70 2.47 0.34 1.53
C ILE A 70 1.26 1.05 2.11
N THR A 71 1.25 2.37 2.01
CA THR A 71 0.27 3.24 2.69
C THR A 71 -0.39 4.19 1.72
N ASP A 72 -0.81 3.68 0.56
CA ASP A 72 -1.55 4.47 -0.41
C ASP A 72 -2.76 5.16 0.23
N HIS A 73 -3.02 6.42 -0.16
CA HIS A 73 -4.16 7.18 0.35
C HIS A 73 -5.45 6.40 0.16
N ASN A 74 -6.19 6.13 1.24
CA ASN A 74 -7.41 5.33 1.22
C ASN A 74 -7.27 3.99 0.46
N PHE A 75 -6.09 3.37 0.48
CA PHE A 75 -5.77 2.07 -0.12
C PHE A 75 -5.75 2.01 -1.65
N SER A 76 -6.87 2.30 -2.31
CA SER A 76 -7.00 2.21 -3.77
C SER A 76 -8.26 2.91 -4.27
N GLY A 77 -8.13 3.59 -5.40
CA GLY A 77 -9.26 4.21 -6.11
C GLY A 77 -9.98 3.26 -7.06
N GLN A 78 -9.54 2.00 -7.17
CA GLN A 78 -10.15 0.98 -8.02
C GLN A 78 -10.96 -0.01 -7.19
N THR A 79 -11.98 -0.61 -7.81
CA THR A 79 -12.85 -1.59 -7.18
C THR A 79 -12.45 -3.04 -7.46
N ASP A 80 -11.80 -3.30 -8.60
CA ASP A 80 -11.33 -4.63 -8.97
C ASP A 80 -9.94 -4.89 -8.34
N LEU A 81 -9.80 -5.99 -7.61
CA LEU A 81 -8.56 -6.46 -6.98
C LEU A 81 -7.39 -6.53 -7.97
N ARG A 82 -7.65 -6.91 -9.23
CA ARG A 82 -6.62 -7.01 -10.26
C ARG A 82 -6.19 -5.65 -10.80
N ASP A 83 -6.97 -4.60 -10.58
CA ASP A 83 -6.53 -3.25 -10.90
C ASP A 83 -5.67 -2.65 -9.79
N TRP A 84 -5.62 -3.23 -8.58
CA TRP A 84 -4.77 -2.73 -7.49
C TRP A 84 -3.29 -2.98 -7.76
N PHE A 85 -2.47 -1.94 -7.70
CA PHE A 85 -1.03 -2.09 -7.93
C PHE A 85 -0.37 -3.05 -6.94
N LEU A 86 -0.84 -3.02 -5.69
CA LEU A 86 -0.34 -3.86 -4.61
C LEU A 86 -0.51 -5.37 -4.89
N THR A 87 -1.54 -5.76 -5.65
CA THR A 87 -1.71 -7.15 -6.11
C THR A 87 -0.50 -7.59 -6.92
N HIS A 88 -0.07 -6.76 -7.86
CA HIS A 88 1.09 -7.05 -8.70
C HIS A 88 2.41 -6.99 -7.90
N LEU A 89 2.54 -6.07 -6.93
CA LEU A 89 3.71 -6.06 -6.04
C LEU A 89 3.88 -7.38 -5.28
N ILE A 90 2.79 -7.94 -4.72
CA ILE A 90 2.85 -9.21 -4.00
C ILE A 90 3.23 -10.35 -4.95
N GLU A 91 2.60 -10.43 -6.12
CA GLU A 91 2.81 -11.52 -7.07
C GLU A 91 4.22 -11.52 -7.68
N GLN A 92 4.81 -10.34 -7.89
CA GLN A 92 6.15 -10.22 -8.47
C GLN A 92 7.29 -10.28 -7.44
N ASN A 93 7.00 -10.16 -6.14
CA ASN A 93 8.03 -10.10 -5.09
C ASN A 93 9.00 -11.30 -5.12
N LYS A 94 8.45 -12.52 -5.24
CA LYS A 94 9.25 -13.74 -5.26
C LYS A 94 10.17 -13.84 -6.48
N SER A 95 9.67 -13.51 -7.67
CA SER A 95 10.45 -13.62 -8.92
C SER A 95 11.58 -12.59 -8.94
N VAL A 96 11.30 -11.35 -8.56
CA VAL A 96 12.31 -10.27 -8.49
C VAL A 96 13.39 -10.59 -7.46
N ALA A 97 13.01 -11.05 -6.26
CA ALA A 97 13.98 -11.43 -5.24
C ALA A 97 14.89 -12.58 -5.69
N ALA A 98 14.31 -13.61 -6.33
CA ALA A 98 15.06 -14.74 -6.86
C ALA A 98 16.04 -14.33 -7.97
N GLU A 99 15.62 -13.46 -8.89
CA GLU A 99 16.49 -12.94 -9.95
C GLU A 99 17.69 -12.16 -9.39
N LEU A 100 17.48 -11.39 -8.32
CA LEU A 100 18.53 -10.61 -7.66
C LEU A 100 19.38 -11.43 -6.67
N GLY A 101 19.05 -12.70 -6.44
CA GLY A 101 19.70 -13.54 -5.44
C GLY A 101 19.51 -13.02 -4.00
N ARG A 102 18.33 -12.46 -3.69
CA ARG A 102 17.99 -11.85 -2.40
C ARG A 102 16.77 -12.50 -1.77
N GLU A 103 16.60 -12.25 -0.47
CA GLU A 103 15.34 -12.54 0.23
C GLU A 103 14.22 -11.62 -0.26
N MET A 104 12.98 -12.11 -0.22
CA MET A 104 11.79 -11.30 -0.55
C MET A 104 11.65 -10.13 0.42
N ILE A 105 11.10 -9.02 -0.07
CA ILE A 105 10.74 -7.89 0.78
C ILE A 105 9.49 -8.27 1.59
N HIS A 106 9.47 -7.97 2.88
CA HIS A 106 8.25 -8.06 3.67
C HIS A 106 7.35 -6.86 3.37
N ILE A 107 6.27 -7.08 2.61
CA ILE A 107 5.33 -6.05 2.20
C ILE A 107 4.16 -6.05 3.17
N LEU A 108 4.08 -5.04 4.04
CA LEU A 108 2.96 -4.81 4.92
C LEU A 108 1.92 -3.98 4.16
N PRO A 109 0.78 -4.57 3.75
CA PRO A 109 -0.28 -3.81 3.12
C PRO A 109 -0.95 -2.91 4.16
N GLY A 110 -1.41 -1.76 3.72
CA GLY A 110 -2.03 -0.78 4.59
C GLY A 110 -2.59 0.40 3.83
N PHE A 111 -2.95 1.44 4.57
CA PHE A 111 -3.48 2.67 3.99
C PHE A 111 -3.16 3.87 4.86
N GLU A 112 -3.05 5.03 4.22
CA GLU A 112 -3.04 6.34 4.88
C GLU A 112 -4.45 6.92 4.86
N VAL A 113 -4.97 7.31 6.02
CA VAL A 113 -6.30 7.92 6.18
C VAL A 113 -6.21 9.24 6.95
N ASP A 114 -7.07 10.19 6.59
CA ASP A 114 -7.25 11.45 7.31
C ASP A 114 -8.44 11.35 8.29
N ILE A 115 -8.16 11.48 9.59
CA ILE A 115 -9.16 11.53 10.68
C ILE A 115 -9.21 12.91 11.35
N GLY A 116 -8.80 13.97 10.64
CA GLY A 116 -8.45 15.29 11.17
C GLY A 116 -6.93 15.51 11.28
N TYR A 117 -6.17 14.43 11.13
CA TYR A 117 -4.74 14.34 10.88
C TYR A 117 -4.48 12.98 10.22
N HIS A 118 -3.34 12.82 9.56
CA HIS A 118 -3.06 11.60 8.84
C HIS A 118 -2.54 10.49 9.75
N VAL A 119 -3.00 9.27 9.49
CA VAL A 119 -2.65 8.06 10.23
C VAL A 119 -2.40 6.93 9.24
N LEU A 120 -1.29 6.21 9.45
CA LEU A 120 -0.98 4.99 8.72
C LEU A 120 -1.57 3.79 9.47
N CYS A 121 -2.25 2.92 8.75
CA CYS A 121 -2.71 1.63 9.25
C CYS A 121 -2.02 0.54 8.43
N LEU A 122 -1.22 -0.31 9.08
CA LEU A 122 -0.46 -1.39 8.45
C LEU A 122 -0.88 -2.73 9.01
N PHE A 123 -0.87 -3.77 8.19
CA PHE A 123 -1.26 -5.13 8.58
C PHE A 123 -0.13 -6.12 8.33
N GLU A 124 -0.35 -7.37 8.75
CA GLU A 124 0.59 -8.48 8.57
C GLU A 124 1.11 -8.58 7.12
N PRO A 125 2.40 -8.93 6.92
CA PRO A 125 2.98 -9.00 5.59
C PRO A 125 2.16 -9.91 4.65
N ALA A 126 1.71 -9.33 3.54
CA ALA A 126 0.89 -10.04 2.58
C ALA A 126 1.70 -11.11 1.84
N LYS A 127 1.11 -12.29 1.68
CA LYS A 127 1.70 -13.42 0.94
C LYS A 127 0.92 -13.74 -0.33
N LYS A 128 -0.34 -13.30 -0.41
CA LYS A 128 -1.25 -13.55 -1.51
C LYS A 128 -2.27 -12.42 -1.63
N SER A 129 -2.89 -12.31 -2.80
CA SER A 129 -3.84 -11.23 -3.12
C SER A 129 -5.10 -11.22 -2.26
N SER A 130 -5.52 -12.38 -1.70
CA SER A 130 -6.65 -12.43 -0.75
C SER A 130 -6.35 -11.77 0.60
N ASP A 131 -5.07 -11.58 0.96
CA ASP A 131 -4.71 -10.82 2.16
C ASP A 131 -5.08 -9.33 1.98
N LEU A 132 -5.06 -8.82 0.73
CA LEU A 132 -5.47 -7.45 0.41
C LEU A 132 -6.96 -7.22 0.57
N GLU A 133 -7.79 -8.24 0.31
CA GLU A 133 -9.22 -8.16 0.53
C GLU A 133 -9.55 -8.01 2.02
N CYS A 134 -8.74 -8.57 2.91
CA CYS A 134 -8.88 -8.35 4.35
C CYS A 134 -8.60 -6.89 4.72
N VAL A 135 -7.50 -6.30 4.23
CA VAL A 135 -7.18 -4.88 4.42
C VAL A 135 -8.30 -3.98 3.88
N ASN A 136 -8.81 -4.31 2.69
CA ASN A 136 -9.94 -3.63 2.06
C ASN A 136 -11.19 -3.63 2.96
N LYS A 137 -11.51 -4.79 3.58
CA LYS A 137 -12.63 -4.92 4.53
C LYS A 137 -12.45 -4.05 5.77
N VAL A 138 -11.23 -3.90 6.29
CA VAL A 138 -10.99 -3.02 7.44
C VAL A 138 -11.35 -1.57 7.10
N LEU A 139 -10.97 -1.08 5.92
CA LEU A 139 -11.31 0.27 5.49
C LEU A 139 -12.83 0.45 5.27
N ILE A 140 -13.53 -0.58 4.79
CA ILE A 140 -15.00 -0.61 4.73
C ILE A 140 -15.60 -0.53 6.15
N GLN A 141 -15.11 -1.30 7.12
CA GLN A 141 -15.57 -1.27 8.51
C GLN A 141 -15.36 0.10 9.18
N LEU A 142 -14.28 0.78 8.82
CA LEU A 142 -14.01 2.16 9.25
C LEU A 142 -15.01 3.17 8.68
N GLY A 143 -15.76 2.79 7.64
CA GLY A 143 -16.82 3.60 7.03
C GLY A 143 -16.48 4.15 5.65
N LEU A 144 -15.43 3.62 4.99
CA LEU A 144 -14.97 4.11 3.70
C LEU A 144 -14.99 3.00 2.63
N PRO A 145 -16.18 2.69 2.07
CA PRO A 145 -16.31 1.71 0.99
C PRO A 145 -15.63 2.20 -0.28
N GLU A 146 -15.30 1.28 -1.19
CA GLU A 146 -14.50 1.54 -2.38
C GLU A 146 -15.03 2.70 -3.22
N SER A 147 -16.35 2.79 -3.37
CA SER A 147 -17.03 3.84 -4.15
C SER A 147 -16.96 5.25 -3.53
N GLN A 148 -16.53 5.37 -2.27
CA GLN A 148 -16.50 6.64 -1.51
C GLN A 148 -15.09 7.07 -1.12
N ARG A 149 -14.07 6.27 -1.42
CA ARG A 149 -12.67 6.55 -1.07
C ARG A 149 -12.13 7.81 -1.70
N PHE A 150 -12.63 8.16 -2.88
CA PHE A 150 -12.18 9.32 -3.61
C PHE A 150 -13.35 10.10 -4.19
N GLU A 151 -13.31 11.42 -4.00
CA GLU A 151 -14.23 12.35 -4.64
C GLU A 151 -13.43 13.26 -5.58
N ARG A 152 -13.80 13.31 -6.87
CA ARG A 152 -13.07 14.04 -7.92
C ARG A 152 -11.57 13.67 -7.97
N GLY A 153 -11.27 12.43 -7.56
CA GLY A 153 -9.92 11.88 -7.46
C GLY A 153 -9.04 12.54 -6.40
N LEU A 154 -9.63 13.07 -5.34
CA LEU A 154 -8.97 13.41 -4.07
C LEU A 154 -9.42 12.41 -3.00
N PRO A 155 -8.54 11.98 -2.08
CA PRO A 155 -8.93 11.06 -1.02
C PRO A 155 -9.96 11.71 -0.09
N THR A 156 -11.05 11.00 0.16
CA THR A 156 -12.09 11.42 1.09
C THR A 156 -11.62 11.21 2.53
N PRO A 157 -11.76 12.20 3.43
CA PRO A 157 -11.44 12.01 4.84
C PRO A 157 -12.39 11.00 5.49
N LEU A 158 -11.89 10.28 6.49
CA LEU A 158 -12.65 9.26 7.20
C LEU A 158 -13.60 9.92 8.22
N ARG A 159 -14.87 10.01 7.83
CA ARG A 159 -15.92 10.69 8.62
C ARG A 159 -17.09 9.76 8.93
N ARG A 160 -17.80 10.05 10.01
CA ARG A 160 -19.10 9.48 10.38
C ARG A 160 -20.01 10.60 10.83
N GLU A 161 -21.21 10.69 10.24
CA GLU A 161 -22.22 11.70 10.62
C GLU A 161 -21.60 13.12 10.65
N ASP A 162 -20.90 13.46 9.56
CA ASP A 162 -20.17 14.72 9.33
C ASP A 162 -18.98 15.04 10.26
N SER A 163 -18.71 14.20 11.26
CA SER A 163 -17.57 14.32 12.18
C SER A 163 -16.43 13.36 11.81
N PRO A 164 -15.15 13.72 12.02
CA PRO A 164 -14.05 12.77 11.88
C PRO A 164 -14.24 11.56 12.79
N ILE A 165 -13.81 10.38 12.34
CA ILE A 165 -13.75 9.21 13.22
C ILE A 165 -12.79 9.49 14.39
N SER A 166 -13.12 9.03 15.59
CA SER A 166 -12.21 9.16 16.72
C SER A 166 -11.03 8.20 16.60
N LEU A 167 -9.86 8.61 17.09
CA LEU A 167 -8.69 7.74 17.19
C LEU A 167 -9.02 6.45 17.96
N ALA A 168 -9.81 6.54 19.04
CA ALA A 168 -10.23 5.37 19.81
C ALA A 168 -10.99 4.34 18.97
N LYS A 169 -11.88 4.79 18.08
CA LYS A 169 -12.60 3.89 17.18
C LYS A 169 -11.68 3.30 16.11
N LEU A 170 -10.74 4.09 15.58
CA LEU A 170 -9.74 3.61 14.64
C LEU A 170 -8.85 2.55 15.29
N LEU A 171 -8.31 2.80 16.49
CA LEU A 171 -7.48 1.85 17.24
C LEU A 171 -8.24 0.56 17.54
N LYS A 172 -9.50 0.66 17.96
CA LYS A 172 -10.33 -0.53 18.19
C LYS A 172 -10.44 -1.40 16.93
N ILE A 173 -10.79 -0.79 15.79
CA ILE A 173 -10.98 -1.56 14.56
C ILE A 173 -9.64 -2.08 14.03
N VAL A 174 -8.60 -1.26 14.00
CA VAL A 174 -7.32 -1.65 13.39
C VAL A 174 -6.52 -2.57 14.32
N GLN A 175 -6.32 -2.20 15.58
CA GLN A 175 -5.47 -2.95 16.52
C GLN A 175 -6.24 -4.09 17.19
N ASP A 176 -7.35 -3.79 17.87
CA ASP A 176 -8.03 -4.79 18.70
C ASP A 176 -8.76 -5.86 17.86
N ASP A 177 -9.42 -5.43 16.78
CA ASP A 177 -10.29 -6.31 15.98
C ASP A 177 -9.55 -6.95 14.78
N ASN A 178 -8.41 -6.39 14.36
CA ASN A 178 -7.70 -6.83 13.13
C ASN A 178 -6.16 -6.92 13.28
N ASP A 179 -5.60 -6.82 14.49
CA ASP A 179 -4.15 -7.00 14.79
C ASP A 179 -3.21 -6.08 13.98
N GLY A 180 -3.71 -4.95 13.50
CA GLY A 180 -2.95 -3.96 12.73
C GLY A 180 -2.11 -3.03 13.59
N ILE A 181 -1.16 -2.35 12.94
CA ILE A 181 -0.32 -1.31 13.51
C ILE A 181 -0.88 0.05 13.09
N VAL A 182 -0.91 0.99 14.04
CA VAL A 182 -1.36 2.37 13.81
C VAL A 182 -0.19 3.31 14.08
N ILE A 183 0.16 4.14 13.10
CA ILE A 183 1.26 5.11 13.20
C ILE A 183 0.68 6.49 12.90
N ALA A 184 0.68 7.38 13.89
CA ALA A 184 0.36 8.79 13.67
C ALA A 184 1.52 9.45 12.93
N ILE A 185 1.23 10.16 11.83
CA ILE A 185 2.25 10.90 11.10
C ILE A 185 2.09 12.40 11.36
N GLY A 186 3.21 13.03 11.72
CA GLY A 186 3.25 14.48 11.90
C GLY A 186 3.03 15.20 10.57
N ILE A 187 2.44 16.40 10.63
CA ILE A 187 2.24 17.27 9.46
C ILE A 187 3.62 17.62 8.88
N LYS A 188 4.04 16.92 7.83
CA LYS A 188 5.11 17.41 6.96
C LYS A 188 4.46 18.32 5.92
N SER A 189 4.82 19.60 5.94
CA SER A 189 4.63 20.47 4.79
C SER A 189 5.30 19.82 3.58
N ARG A 190 4.49 19.37 2.61
CA ARG A 190 4.86 18.71 1.35
C ARG A 190 5.40 17.28 1.48
N CYS A 191 4.71 16.36 0.83
CA CYS A 191 5.22 15.04 0.47
C CYS A 191 6.55 15.22 -0.28
N HIS A 192 7.66 14.91 0.38
CA HIS A 192 8.89 14.63 -0.34
C HIS A 192 8.80 13.19 -0.83
N VAL A 193 8.69 13.05 -2.14
CA VAL A 193 9.06 11.83 -2.85
C VAL A 193 10.51 11.54 -2.45
N LEU A 194 10.73 10.57 -1.56
CA LEU A 194 12.06 10.10 -1.23
C LEU A 194 12.35 8.85 -2.06
N LEU A 195 12.64 9.08 -3.33
CA LEU A 195 13.40 8.14 -4.17
C LEU A 195 14.46 8.85 -5.02
N GLU A 196 14.90 10.05 -4.61
CA GLU A 196 16.07 10.72 -5.18
C GLU A 196 17.28 10.59 -4.24
N GLU A 197 18.45 10.58 -4.86
CA GLU A 197 19.76 10.02 -4.46
C GLU A 197 20.28 10.29 -3.04
#